data_AF-A0A522CB98-F1
#
_entry.id   AF-A0A522CB98-F1
#
_cell.length_a   1.000
_cell.length_b   1.000
_cell.length_c   1.000
_cell.angle_alpha   90.00
_cell.angle_beta   90.00
_cell.angle_gamma   90.00
#
_symmetry.space_group_name_H-M   'P 1'
#
loop_
_entity.id
_entity.type
_entity.pdbx_description
1 polymer ?
#
loop_
_entity_poly.entity_id
_entity_poly.type
_entity_poly.pdbx_seq_one_letter_code
_entity_poly.pdbx_strand_id
1 'polypeptide(L)'
;MSTPEHQEKLKEEAKAISKRLETLIKDKDPKTRMVRTVCIYAGLITETLLEYEEPDVVMEQAFHRIADLLRTDPQDGAEPDSLLPLAYTIDHDTELGRQLGRGVAKKLPKGLDDIHEIAIALVINDFPLWEKQGFGKDRLLRLLIETVIASLTYEMATQDFCDLLIEEFIADGNSASQGILALAAVAGHYLAIAEHKVPLPSDADKELTNVMVRESLRHGTPGIKNWGMLAAANDTEGVDIPEYLKQLKPQIEEFFVLIGLEDPLGRAVSIAKAVGRMVAVITVEDVGQIHPSIAKSLAKTGMILGAKYREEAKA
;
A
#
# COMPACT_ATOMS: atom_id res chain seq x y z
N MET A 1 5.78 31.62 13.89
CA MET A 1 4.48 31.46 14.59
C MET A 1 3.37 31.55 13.56
N SER A 2 2.44 30.59 13.55
CA SER A 2 1.28 30.58 12.64
C SER A 2 0.37 31.79 12.90
N THR A 3 -0.16 32.43 11.85
CA THR A 3 -1.18 33.47 12.02
C THR A 3 -2.51 32.86 12.49
N PRO A 4 -3.37 33.62 13.20
CA PRO A 4 -4.70 33.14 13.58
C PRO A 4 -5.53 32.64 12.39
N GLU A 5 -5.50 33.36 11.27
CA GLU A 5 -6.17 33.00 10.01
C GLU A 5 -5.67 31.65 9.47
N HIS A 6 -4.36 31.39 9.56
CA HIS A 6 -3.79 30.12 9.14
C HIS A 6 -4.28 28.96 10.02
N GLN A 7 -4.30 29.14 11.34
CA GLN A 7 -4.82 28.12 12.26
C GLN A 7 -6.32 27.84 12.05
N GLU A 8 -7.11 28.87 11.74
CA GLU A 8 -8.52 28.72 11.40
C GLU A 8 -8.69 27.87 10.13
N LYS A 9 -7.91 28.14 9.10
CA LYS A 9 -7.92 27.35 7.86
C LYS A 9 -7.55 25.88 8.08
N LEU A 10 -6.54 25.59 8.92
CA LEU A 10 -6.19 24.21 9.26
C LEU A 10 -7.35 23.49 9.97
N LYS A 11 -8.04 24.17 10.89
CA LYS A 11 -9.21 23.62 11.58
C LYS A 11 -10.38 23.35 10.63
N GLU A 12 -10.60 24.23 9.65
CA GLU A 12 -11.64 24.04 8.63
C GLU A 12 -11.35 22.81 7.77
N GLU A 13 -10.12 22.66 7.27
CA GLU A 13 -9.74 21.50 6.46
C GLU A 13 -9.74 20.20 7.27
N ALA A 14 -9.33 20.22 8.55
CA ALA A 14 -9.45 19.05 9.43
C ALA A 14 -10.91 18.59 9.61
N LYS A 15 -11.85 19.53 9.79
CA LYS A 15 -13.29 19.23 9.83
C LYS A 15 -13.80 18.70 8.49
N ALA A 16 -13.33 19.27 7.38
CA ALA A 16 -13.71 18.83 6.04
C ALA A 16 -13.23 17.40 5.75
N ILE A 17 -12.00 17.06 6.16
CA ILE A 17 -11.47 15.69 6.10
C ILE A 17 -12.35 14.76 6.92
N SER A 18 -12.60 15.08 8.20
CA SER A 18 -13.43 14.25 9.08
C SER A 18 -14.81 13.94 8.48
N LYS A 19 -15.49 14.96 7.95
CA LYS A 19 -16.77 14.80 7.25
C LYS A 19 -16.65 13.92 6.01
N ARG A 20 -15.54 14.01 5.27
CA ARG A 20 -15.30 13.16 4.10
C ARG A 20 -15.06 11.72 4.50
N LEU A 21 -14.40 11.46 5.64
CA LEU A 21 -14.21 10.10 6.16
C LEU A 21 -15.55 9.42 6.47
N GLU A 22 -16.51 10.15 7.03
CA GLU A 22 -17.88 9.63 7.26
C GLU A 22 -18.56 9.16 5.97
N THR A 23 -18.25 9.78 4.82
CA THR A 23 -18.80 9.37 3.51
C THR A 23 -18.05 8.19 2.87
N LEU A 24 -16.75 8.06 3.16
CA LEU A 24 -15.88 7.01 2.61
C LEU A 24 -16.05 5.70 3.37
N ILE A 25 -16.12 5.77 4.69
CA ILE A 25 -16.25 4.62 5.58
C ILE A 25 -17.73 4.40 5.90
N LYS A 26 -18.35 3.47 5.18
CA LYS A 26 -19.78 3.13 5.30
C LYS A 26 -20.05 1.93 6.22
N ASP A 27 -19.00 1.39 6.84
CA ASP A 27 -19.10 0.23 7.73
C ASP A 27 -20.04 0.52 8.90
N LYS A 28 -20.84 -0.47 9.28
CA LYS A 28 -21.77 -0.34 10.41
C LYS A 28 -21.11 -0.64 11.75
N ASP A 29 -20.09 -1.49 11.73
CA ASP A 29 -19.36 -1.89 12.92
C ASP A 29 -18.41 -0.77 13.39
N PRO A 30 -18.57 -0.25 14.63
CA PRO A 30 -17.72 0.82 15.15
C PRO A 30 -16.23 0.47 15.17
N LYS A 31 -15.87 -0.79 15.50
CA LYS A 31 -14.47 -1.24 15.53
C LYS A 31 -13.85 -1.15 14.14
N THR A 32 -14.52 -1.72 13.13
CA THR A 32 -14.09 -1.67 11.73
C THR A 32 -13.93 -0.22 11.26
N ARG A 33 -14.92 0.64 11.53
CA ARG A 33 -14.84 2.05 11.15
C ARG A 33 -13.61 2.74 11.74
N MET A 34 -13.38 2.54 13.04
CA MET A 34 -12.25 3.12 13.75
C MET A 34 -10.92 2.67 13.15
N VAL A 35 -10.72 1.36 12.95
CA VAL A 35 -9.50 0.80 12.38
C VAL A 35 -9.24 1.39 10.99
N ARG A 36 -10.26 1.44 10.12
CA ARG A 36 -10.14 2.06 8.80
C ARG A 36 -9.79 3.54 8.87
N THR A 37 -10.40 4.30 9.79
CA THR A 37 -10.04 5.71 10.02
C THR A 37 -8.58 5.86 10.42
N VAL A 38 -8.07 5.01 11.32
CA VAL A 38 -6.65 5.01 11.71
C VAL A 38 -5.75 4.72 10.50
N CYS A 39 -6.11 3.77 9.64
CA CYS A 39 -5.34 3.51 8.43
C CYS A 39 -5.36 4.68 7.43
N ILE A 40 -6.47 5.42 7.34
CA ILE A 40 -6.53 6.64 6.53
C ILE A 40 -5.67 7.75 7.13
N TYR A 41 -5.63 7.90 8.46
CA TYR A 41 -4.71 8.83 9.12
C TYR A 41 -3.25 8.44 8.89
N ALA A 42 -2.94 7.14 8.96
CA ALA A 42 -1.62 6.62 8.59
C ALA A 42 -1.28 7.00 7.15
N GLY A 43 -2.22 6.88 6.21
CA GLY A 43 -2.06 7.35 4.84
C GLY A 43 -1.75 8.83 4.71
N LEU A 44 -2.42 9.71 5.48
CA LEU A 44 -2.09 11.14 5.50
C LEU A 44 -0.64 11.37 5.95
N ILE A 45 -0.22 10.70 7.03
CA ILE A 45 1.15 10.81 7.55
C ILE A 45 2.16 10.27 6.53
N THR A 46 1.93 9.07 5.96
CA THR A 46 2.78 8.49 4.92
C THR A 46 2.97 9.44 3.75
N GLU A 47 1.91 10.11 3.28
CA GLU A 47 2.04 11.07 2.18
C GLU A 47 3.03 12.20 2.51
N THR A 48 2.98 12.71 3.74
CA THR A 48 3.91 13.76 4.17
C THR A 48 5.34 13.25 4.32
N LEU A 49 5.51 12.00 4.77
CA LEU A 49 6.82 11.41 4.99
C LEU A 49 7.58 11.19 3.67
N LEU A 50 6.88 10.89 2.58
CA LEU A 50 7.48 10.67 1.26
C LEU A 50 8.11 11.93 0.63
N GLU A 51 7.90 13.12 1.18
CA GLU A 51 8.58 14.34 0.73
C GLU A 51 9.97 14.54 1.35
N TYR A 52 10.31 13.81 2.41
CA TYR A 52 11.59 13.96 3.10
C TYR A 52 12.64 12.97 2.60
N GLU A 53 13.90 13.41 2.59
CA GLU A 53 15.05 12.55 2.23
C GLU A 53 15.30 11.46 3.29
N GLU A 54 15.08 11.77 4.57
CA GLU A 54 15.20 10.87 5.72
C GLU A 54 13.81 10.66 6.37
N PRO A 55 12.92 9.88 5.74
CA PRO A 55 11.53 9.72 6.20
C PRO A 55 11.45 9.01 7.56
N ASP A 56 12.43 8.18 7.91
CA ASP A 56 12.53 7.46 9.17
C ASP A 56 12.72 8.39 10.37
N VAL A 57 13.62 9.37 10.27
CA VAL A 57 13.88 10.37 11.32
C VAL A 57 12.65 11.22 11.57
N VAL A 58 11.99 11.69 10.50
CA VAL A 58 10.78 12.51 10.61
C VAL A 58 9.61 11.69 11.16
N MET A 59 9.49 10.43 10.75
CA MET A 59 8.50 9.49 11.27
C MET A 59 8.64 9.30 12.78
N GLU A 60 9.86 9.05 13.27
CA GLU A 60 10.14 8.84 14.69
C GLU A 60 9.78 10.09 15.52
N GLN A 61 10.14 11.29 15.03
CA GLN A 61 9.76 12.56 15.65
C GLN A 61 8.24 12.77 15.68
N ALA A 62 7.54 12.45 14.59
CA ALA A 62 6.09 12.56 14.51
C ALA A 62 5.40 11.65 15.52
N PHE A 63 5.86 10.40 15.66
CA PHE A 63 5.30 9.45 16.62
C PHE A 63 5.61 9.81 18.06
N HIS A 64 6.82 10.26 18.38
CA HIS A 64 7.14 10.81 19.70
C HIS A 64 6.21 11.97 20.06
N ARG A 65 6.01 12.90 19.12
CA ARG A 65 5.09 14.02 19.34
C ARG A 65 3.65 13.58 19.56
N ILE A 66 3.15 12.61 18.79
CA ILE A 66 1.80 12.06 18.96
C ILE A 66 1.67 11.36 20.33
N ALA A 67 2.66 10.54 20.69
CA ALA A 67 2.73 9.84 21.98
C ALA A 67 2.68 10.83 23.16
N ASP A 68 3.50 11.88 23.11
CA ASP A 68 3.56 12.93 24.12
C ASP A 68 2.21 13.66 24.27
N LEU A 69 1.59 14.03 23.14
CA LEU A 69 0.30 14.72 23.14
C LEU A 69 -0.83 13.82 23.66
N LEU A 70 -0.80 12.52 23.36
CA LEU A 70 -1.74 11.53 23.85
C LEU A 70 -1.46 11.09 25.30
N ARG A 71 -0.24 11.35 25.80
CA ARG A 71 0.31 10.86 27.07
C ARG A 71 0.23 9.34 27.18
N THR A 72 0.67 8.66 26.14
CA THR A 72 0.67 7.19 26.07
C THR A 72 1.81 6.72 25.18
N ASP A 73 2.38 5.58 25.52
CA ASP A 73 3.30 4.83 24.65
C ASP A 73 2.50 3.83 23.81
N PRO A 74 3.00 3.41 22.64
CA PRO A 74 2.39 2.32 21.88
C PRO A 74 2.44 1.00 22.68
N GLN A 75 1.43 0.17 22.50
CA GLN A 75 1.36 -1.12 23.19
C GLN A 75 2.51 -2.06 22.80
N ASP A 76 3.26 -2.55 23.79
CA ASP A 76 4.33 -3.54 23.62
C ASP A 76 3.81 -4.97 23.40
N GLY A 77 4.69 -5.83 22.87
CA GLY A 77 4.50 -7.29 22.81
C GLY A 77 3.78 -7.79 21.55
N ALA A 78 3.36 -9.05 21.55
CA ALA A 78 2.60 -9.63 20.45
C ALA A 78 1.17 -9.07 20.44
N GLU A 79 0.65 -8.74 19.26
CA GLU A 79 -0.69 -8.17 19.12
C GLU A 79 -1.76 -9.19 19.58
N PRO A 80 -2.55 -8.90 20.62
CA PRO A 80 -3.43 -9.92 21.21
C PRO A 80 -4.76 -10.12 20.47
N ASP A 81 -5.16 -9.23 19.55
CA ASP A 81 -6.59 -9.01 19.20
C ASP A 81 -6.91 -8.68 17.72
N SER A 82 -5.99 -8.99 16.78
CA SER A 82 -6.19 -8.81 15.32
C SER A 82 -6.75 -7.43 14.91
N LEU A 83 -6.23 -6.34 15.49
CA LEU A 83 -6.62 -4.98 15.09
C LEU A 83 -5.99 -4.60 13.75
N LEU A 84 -4.79 -5.12 13.45
CA LEU A 84 -4.17 -4.96 12.14
C LEU A 84 -5.03 -5.60 11.04
N PRO A 85 -5.50 -4.80 10.06
CA PRO A 85 -6.16 -5.33 8.88
C PRO A 85 -5.21 -6.16 8.02
N LEU A 86 -5.79 -6.90 7.08
CA LEU A 86 -5.02 -7.57 6.03
C LEU A 86 -4.23 -6.54 5.21
N ALA A 87 -3.06 -6.93 4.71
CA ALA A 87 -2.14 -6.02 4.02
C ALA A 87 -2.77 -5.25 2.86
N TYR A 88 -3.65 -5.89 2.06
CA TYR A 88 -4.34 -5.22 0.96
C TYR A 88 -5.41 -4.22 1.43
N THR A 89 -5.94 -4.40 2.64
CA THR A 89 -6.85 -3.44 3.30
C THR A 89 -6.06 -2.25 3.83
N ILE A 90 -4.88 -2.50 4.42
CA ILE A 90 -3.94 -1.45 4.81
C ILE A 90 -3.60 -0.59 3.59
N ASP A 91 -3.10 -1.17 2.49
CA ASP A 91 -2.78 -0.43 1.26
C ASP A 91 -3.99 0.36 0.73
N HIS A 92 -5.18 -0.23 0.75
CA HIS A 92 -6.38 0.45 0.28
C HIS A 92 -6.69 1.72 1.08
N ASP A 93 -6.76 1.61 2.40
CA ASP A 93 -7.16 2.71 3.27
C ASP A 93 -6.03 3.75 3.40
N THR A 94 -4.75 3.34 3.40
CA THR A 94 -3.64 4.30 3.38
C THR A 94 -3.59 5.08 2.06
N GLU A 95 -3.82 4.45 0.91
CA GLU A 95 -3.90 5.16 -0.38
C GLU A 95 -5.07 6.16 -0.41
N LEU A 96 -6.22 5.84 0.21
CA LEU A 96 -7.30 6.81 0.38
C LEU A 96 -6.85 8.03 1.20
N GLY A 97 -6.12 7.80 2.30
CA GLY A 97 -5.50 8.86 3.10
C GLY A 97 -4.54 9.72 2.29
N ARG A 98 -3.65 9.09 1.54
CA ARG A 98 -2.67 9.78 0.70
C ARG A 98 -3.32 10.64 -0.39
N GLN A 99 -4.36 10.12 -1.04
CA GLN A 99 -5.13 10.89 -2.04
C GLN A 99 -5.86 12.09 -1.40
N LEU A 100 -6.40 11.92 -0.20
CA LEU A 100 -6.99 13.03 0.56
C LEU A 100 -5.93 14.08 0.90
N GLY A 101 -4.77 13.66 1.41
CA GLY A 101 -3.63 14.52 1.73
C GLY A 101 -3.21 15.37 0.54
N ARG A 102 -2.86 14.75 -0.60
CA ARG A 102 -2.51 15.47 -1.84
C ARG A 102 -3.59 16.44 -2.30
N GLY A 103 -4.85 16.05 -2.18
CA GLY A 103 -5.98 16.88 -2.60
C GLY A 103 -6.14 18.15 -1.75
N VAL A 104 -5.91 18.03 -0.44
CA VAL A 104 -6.02 19.15 0.51
C VAL A 104 -4.77 20.01 0.49
N ALA A 105 -3.57 19.42 0.37
CA ALA A 105 -2.28 20.11 0.30
C ALA A 105 -2.27 21.23 -0.75
N LYS A 106 -2.87 20.98 -1.92
CA LYS A 106 -3.00 21.97 -3.02
C LYS A 106 -3.73 23.26 -2.64
N LYS A 107 -4.50 23.24 -1.55
CA LYS A 107 -5.26 24.41 -1.06
C LYS A 107 -4.56 25.12 0.08
N LEU A 108 -3.55 24.49 0.70
CA LEU A 108 -2.92 24.93 1.92
C LEU A 108 -1.64 25.73 1.62
N PRO A 109 -1.35 26.81 2.37
CA PRO A 109 -0.18 27.64 2.11
C PRO A 109 1.16 26.90 2.17
N LYS A 110 1.29 25.90 3.04
CA LYS A 110 2.52 25.11 3.19
C LYS A 110 2.41 23.68 2.66
N GLY A 111 1.41 23.39 1.82
CA GLY A 111 1.30 22.09 1.18
C GLY A 111 1.19 20.94 2.18
N LEU A 112 2.11 19.96 2.10
CA LEU A 112 2.10 18.76 2.95
C LEU A 112 2.52 19.02 4.40
N ASP A 113 3.32 20.04 4.69
CA ASP A 113 3.65 20.41 6.08
C ASP A 113 2.37 20.72 6.88
N ASP A 114 1.42 21.43 6.25
CA ASP A 114 0.13 21.73 6.87
C ASP A 114 -0.75 20.47 7.01
N ILE A 115 -0.61 19.50 6.10
CA ILE A 115 -1.30 18.20 6.19
C ILE A 115 -0.75 17.38 7.36
N HIS A 116 0.56 17.43 7.61
CA HIS A 116 1.19 16.73 8.71
C HIS A 116 0.60 17.19 10.06
N GLU A 117 0.48 18.51 10.24
CA GLU A 117 -0.16 19.11 11.42
C GLU A 117 -1.63 18.73 11.54
N ILE A 118 -2.38 18.71 10.43
CA ILE A 118 -3.78 18.28 10.42
C ILE A 118 -3.91 16.81 10.81
N ALA A 119 -3.05 15.92 10.30
CA ALA A 119 -3.10 14.49 10.62
C ALA A 119 -2.87 14.24 12.12
N ILE A 120 -1.86 14.91 12.71
CA ILE A 120 -1.61 14.85 14.16
C ILE A 120 -2.84 15.37 14.92
N ALA A 121 -3.42 16.50 14.50
CA ALA A 121 -4.59 17.09 15.15
C ALA A 121 -5.82 16.15 15.13
N LEU A 122 -6.02 15.42 14.04
CA LEU A 122 -7.09 14.42 13.92
C LEU A 122 -6.87 13.24 14.87
N VAL A 123 -5.66 12.70 14.93
CA VAL A 123 -5.29 11.60 15.83
C VAL A 123 -5.52 11.97 17.30
N ILE A 124 -5.01 13.13 17.74
CA ILE A 124 -5.13 13.56 19.15
C ILE A 124 -6.57 13.92 19.55
N ASN A 125 -7.43 14.23 18.57
CA ASN A 125 -8.85 14.49 18.80
C ASN A 125 -9.65 13.18 18.93
N ASP A 126 -9.40 12.22 18.05
CA ASP A 126 -10.26 11.04 17.92
C ASP A 126 -9.89 9.91 18.89
N PHE A 127 -8.59 9.71 19.18
CA PHE A 127 -8.14 8.62 20.04
C PHE A 127 -8.74 8.69 21.45
N PRO A 128 -8.79 9.86 22.15
CA PRO A 128 -9.46 9.97 23.44
C PRO A 128 -10.97 9.71 23.39
N LEU A 129 -11.62 9.87 22.23
CA LEU A 129 -13.04 9.58 22.06
C LEU A 129 -13.28 8.08 21.89
N TRP A 130 -12.39 7.37 21.20
CA TRP A 130 -12.45 5.92 21.05
C TRP A 130 -12.02 5.16 22.31
N GLU A 131 -11.12 5.74 23.11
CA GLU A 131 -10.78 5.23 24.44
C GLU A 131 -12.01 5.11 25.35
N LYS A 132 -12.88 6.13 25.34
CA LYS A 132 -14.16 6.11 26.07
C LYS A 132 -15.12 5.02 25.58
N GLN A 133 -14.89 4.48 24.38
CA GLN A 133 -15.66 3.38 23.77
C GLN A 133 -15.02 2.02 24.01
N GLY A 134 -13.92 1.94 24.77
CA GLY A 134 -13.23 0.71 25.13
C GLY A 134 -12.01 0.38 24.27
N PHE A 135 -11.57 1.27 23.38
CA PHE A 135 -10.38 1.06 22.54
C PHE A 135 -9.18 1.84 23.09
N GLY A 136 -8.25 1.15 23.76
CA GLY A 136 -7.07 1.79 24.40
C GLY A 136 -6.22 2.61 23.42
N LYS A 137 -5.81 3.81 23.82
CA LYS A 137 -5.01 4.73 22.96
C LYS A 137 -3.64 4.15 22.61
N ASP A 138 -3.04 3.41 23.53
CA ASP A 138 -1.80 2.65 23.34
C ASP A 138 -1.89 1.68 22.16
N ARG A 139 -3.03 0.99 22.04
CA ARG A 139 -3.32 0.06 20.94
C ARG A 139 -3.55 0.78 19.62
N LEU A 140 -4.27 1.89 19.65
CA LEU A 140 -4.53 2.72 18.46
C LEU A 140 -3.25 3.38 17.96
N LEU A 141 -2.37 3.79 18.87
CA LEU A 141 -1.07 4.36 18.55
C LEU A 141 -0.17 3.32 17.91
N ARG A 142 -0.11 2.11 18.47
CA ARG A 142 0.58 0.98 17.82
C ARG A 142 0.04 0.72 16.41
N LEU A 143 -1.29 0.61 16.26
CA LEU A 143 -1.92 0.40 14.96
C LEU A 143 -1.53 1.49 13.95
N LEU A 144 -1.56 2.76 14.37
CA LEU A 144 -1.15 3.89 13.52
C LEU A 144 0.30 3.74 13.06
N ILE A 145 1.22 3.47 14.00
CA ILE A 145 2.66 3.33 13.73
C ILE A 145 2.92 2.18 12.77
N GLU A 146 2.42 0.98 13.07
CA GLU A 146 2.60 -0.21 12.24
C GLU A 146 2.00 -0.01 10.84
N THR A 147 0.85 0.69 10.74
CA THR A 147 0.23 0.99 9.45
C THR A 147 1.06 1.97 8.62
N VAL A 148 1.64 3.01 9.23
CA VAL A 148 2.52 3.96 8.53
C VAL A 148 3.79 3.26 8.04
N ILE A 149 4.42 2.44 8.90
CA ILE A 149 5.61 1.65 8.55
C ILE A 149 5.30 0.72 7.38
N ALA A 150 4.21 -0.05 7.44
CA ALA A 150 3.80 -0.93 6.36
C ALA A 150 3.58 -0.16 5.05
N SER A 151 2.86 0.97 5.12
CA SER A 151 2.58 1.83 3.97
C SER A 151 3.85 2.40 3.32
N LEU A 152 4.81 2.88 4.11
CA LEU A 152 6.11 3.34 3.61
C LEU A 152 6.91 2.19 2.99
N THR A 153 6.97 1.06 3.68
CA THR A 153 7.66 -0.14 3.21
C THR A 153 7.12 -0.59 1.86
N TYR A 154 5.79 -0.57 1.67
CA TYR A 154 5.17 -0.90 0.39
C TYR A 154 5.60 0.06 -0.72
N GLU A 155 5.67 1.36 -0.46
CA GLU A 155 6.05 2.35 -1.47
C GLU A 155 7.53 2.29 -1.85
N MET A 156 8.42 2.10 -0.88
CA MET A 156 9.86 1.91 -1.13
C MET A 156 10.09 0.64 -1.94
N ALA A 157 9.57 -0.50 -1.48
CA ALA A 157 9.67 -1.78 -2.18
C ALA A 157 9.11 -1.71 -3.61
N THR A 158 8.01 -0.97 -3.80
CA THR A 158 7.41 -0.78 -5.14
C THR A 158 8.40 -0.12 -6.09
N GLN A 159 9.13 0.89 -5.65
CA GLN A 159 10.12 1.59 -6.48
C GLN A 159 11.30 0.67 -6.79
N ASP A 160 11.91 0.07 -5.77
CA ASP A 160 13.07 -0.79 -5.95
C ASP A 160 12.77 -1.99 -6.86
N PHE A 161 11.57 -2.58 -6.79
CA PHE A 161 11.16 -3.67 -7.67
C PHE A 161 10.88 -3.23 -9.11
N CYS A 162 10.44 -2.00 -9.31
CA CYS A 162 10.33 -1.43 -10.66
C CYS A 162 11.72 -1.24 -11.28
N ASP A 163 12.65 -0.69 -10.51
CA ASP A 163 14.02 -0.44 -10.96
C ASP A 163 14.74 -1.76 -11.23
N LEU A 164 14.65 -2.74 -10.32
CA LEU A 164 15.14 -4.12 -10.52
C LEU A 164 14.62 -4.73 -11.83
N LEU A 165 13.31 -4.58 -12.12
CA LEU A 165 12.73 -5.15 -13.32
C LEU A 165 13.26 -4.47 -14.59
N ILE A 166 13.46 -3.16 -14.57
CA ILE A 166 13.94 -2.39 -15.72
C ILE A 166 15.43 -2.64 -15.96
N GLU A 167 16.23 -2.47 -14.91
CA GLU A 167 17.70 -2.45 -14.98
C GLU A 167 18.32 -3.82 -15.09
N GLU A 168 17.69 -4.86 -14.53
CA GLU A 168 18.27 -6.20 -14.54
C GLU A 168 17.50 -7.16 -15.44
N PHE A 169 16.18 -7.20 -15.35
CA PHE A 169 15.42 -8.20 -16.09
C PHE A 169 15.21 -7.82 -17.57
N ILE A 170 14.75 -6.59 -17.83
CA ILE A 170 14.49 -6.10 -19.19
C ILE A 170 15.79 -5.77 -19.91
N ALA A 171 16.77 -5.17 -19.22
CA ALA A 171 18.07 -4.88 -19.80
C ALA A 171 18.83 -6.14 -20.26
N ASP A 172 18.64 -7.28 -19.59
CA ASP A 172 19.20 -8.59 -19.97
C ASP A 172 18.50 -9.23 -21.20
N GLY A 173 17.58 -8.51 -21.85
CA GLY A 173 16.99 -8.89 -23.12
C GLY A 173 15.59 -9.49 -23.03
N ASN A 174 14.99 -9.57 -21.84
CA ASN A 174 13.57 -9.91 -21.71
C ASN A 174 12.69 -8.75 -22.17
N SER A 175 11.56 -9.08 -22.80
CA SER A 175 10.57 -8.06 -23.18
C SER A 175 9.85 -7.49 -21.96
N ALA A 176 9.36 -6.26 -22.08
CA ALA A 176 8.49 -5.64 -21.07
C ALA A 176 7.24 -6.49 -20.74
N SER A 177 6.70 -7.21 -21.73
CA SER A 177 5.59 -8.17 -21.56
C SER A 177 5.97 -9.30 -20.59
N GLN A 178 7.17 -9.86 -20.76
CA GLN A 178 7.70 -10.90 -19.88
C GLN A 178 7.98 -10.33 -18.50
N GLY A 179 8.48 -9.10 -18.40
CA GLY A 179 8.70 -8.42 -17.11
C GLY A 179 7.43 -8.29 -16.28
N ILE A 180 6.33 -7.77 -16.86
CA ILE A 180 5.03 -7.67 -16.17
C ILE A 180 4.55 -9.05 -15.70
N LEU A 181 4.64 -10.04 -16.59
CA LEU A 181 4.17 -11.39 -16.30
C LEU A 181 5.00 -12.04 -15.18
N ALA A 182 6.33 -11.91 -15.24
CA ALA A 182 7.28 -12.45 -14.28
C ALA A 182 7.07 -11.83 -12.88
N LEU A 183 7.02 -10.50 -12.79
CA LEU A 183 6.80 -9.80 -11.52
C LEU A 183 5.44 -10.14 -10.92
N ALA A 184 4.39 -10.23 -11.75
CA ALA A 184 3.07 -10.65 -11.29
C ALA A 184 3.04 -12.11 -10.82
N ALA A 185 3.84 -12.99 -11.42
CA ALA A 185 4.00 -14.36 -10.94
C ALA A 185 4.63 -14.41 -9.54
N VAL A 186 5.60 -13.53 -9.24
CA VAL A 186 6.15 -13.42 -7.87
C VAL A 186 5.05 -12.99 -6.88
N ALA A 187 4.21 -12.01 -7.23
CA ALA A 187 3.08 -11.60 -6.37
C ALA A 187 2.10 -12.77 -6.11
N GLY A 188 1.73 -13.51 -7.15
CA GLY A 188 0.87 -14.69 -7.05
C GLY A 188 1.48 -15.81 -6.19
N HIS A 189 2.78 -16.01 -6.28
CA HIS A 189 3.51 -16.98 -5.47
C HIS A 189 3.46 -16.61 -3.97
N TYR A 190 3.70 -15.35 -3.61
CA TYR A 190 3.59 -14.90 -2.21
C TYR A 190 2.15 -14.94 -1.68
N LEU A 191 1.15 -14.65 -2.52
CA LEU A 191 -0.26 -14.82 -2.14
C LEU A 191 -0.56 -16.29 -1.78
N ALA A 192 -0.11 -17.24 -2.59
CA ALA A 192 -0.29 -18.66 -2.29
C ALA A 192 0.40 -19.06 -0.98
N ILE A 193 1.60 -18.52 -0.69
CA ILE A 193 2.26 -18.73 0.61
C ILE A 193 1.41 -18.15 1.76
N ALA A 194 0.83 -16.96 1.59
CA ALA A 194 -0.02 -16.34 2.59
C ALA A 194 -1.27 -17.18 2.90
N GLU A 195 -1.96 -17.67 1.87
CA GLU A 195 -3.13 -18.56 1.99
C GLU A 195 -2.83 -19.86 2.76
N HIS A 196 -1.58 -20.33 2.70
CA HIS A 196 -1.14 -21.51 3.44
C HIS A 196 -0.83 -21.21 4.91
N LYS A 197 -0.34 -20.01 5.23
CA LYS A 197 -0.01 -19.64 6.62
C LYS A 197 -1.25 -19.22 7.41
N VAL A 198 -2.19 -18.53 6.77
CA VAL A 198 -3.39 -18.01 7.43
C VAL A 198 -4.62 -18.16 6.53
N PRO A 199 -5.81 -18.42 7.10
CA PRO A 199 -7.04 -18.47 6.33
C PRO A 199 -7.38 -17.07 5.81
N LEU A 200 -7.21 -16.87 4.51
CA LEU A 200 -7.60 -15.63 3.84
C LEU A 200 -9.06 -15.67 3.38
N PRO A 201 -9.72 -14.51 3.22
CA PRO A 201 -11.00 -14.41 2.54
C PRO A 201 -10.94 -15.02 1.13
N SER A 202 -12.06 -15.58 0.66
CA SER A 202 -12.15 -16.25 -0.64
C SER A 202 -11.91 -15.32 -1.84
N ASP A 203 -11.88 -14.02 -1.62
CA ASP A 203 -11.66 -12.96 -2.63
C ASP A 203 -10.30 -12.27 -2.48
N ALA A 204 -9.34 -12.88 -1.77
CA ALA A 204 -7.99 -12.32 -1.61
C ALA A 204 -7.25 -12.10 -2.94
N ASP A 205 -7.46 -12.96 -3.94
CA ASP A 205 -6.92 -12.81 -5.30
C ASP A 205 -7.44 -11.54 -6.00
N LYS A 206 -8.73 -11.27 -5.82
CA LYS A 206 -9.40 -10.08 -6.33
C LYS A 206 -8.91 -8.83 -5.61
N GLU A 207 -8.73 -8.88 -4.30
CA GLU A 207 -8.21 -7.74 -3.54
C GLU A 207 -6.75 -7.43 -3.88
N LEU A 208 -5.92 -8.46 -4.10
CA LEU A 208 -4.56 -8.26 -4.61
C LEU A 208 -4.57 -7.67 -6.03
N THR A 209 -5.48 -8.12 -6.89
CA THR A 209 -5.68 -7.50 -8.21
C THR A 209 -6.09 -6.03 -8.07
N ASN A 210 -6.92 -5.68 -7.08
CA ASN A 210 -7.31 -4.29 -6.83
C ASN A 210 -6.13 -3.42 -6.42
N VAL A 211 -5.10 -3.97 -5.76
CA VAL A 211 -3.84 -3.27 -5.48
C VAL A 211 -3.17 -2.86 -6.81
N MET A 212 -2.99 -3.80 -7.74
CA MET A 212 -2.41 -3.53 -9.07
C MET A 212 -3.21 -2.48 -9.84
N VAL A 213 -4.55 -2.60 -9.79
CA VAL A 213 -5.48 -1.65 -10.41
C VAL A 213 -5.28 -0.24 -9.85
N ARG A 214 -5.32 -0.09 -8.52
CA ARG A 214 -5.20 1.22 -7.87
C ARG A 214 -3.88 1.89 -8.23
N GLU A 215 -2.78 1.15 -8.16
CA GLU A 215 -1.45 1.66 -8.48
C GLU A 215 -1.34 2.06 -9.96
N SER A 216 -1.82 1.22 -10.89
CA SER A 216 -1.80 1.55 -12.32
C SER A 216 -2.62 2.80 -12.67
N LEU A 217 -3.79 2.98 -12.04
CA LEU A 217 -4.66 4.13 -12.24
C LEU A 217 -4.06 5.40 -11.63
N ARG A 218 -3.35 5.27 -10.49
CA ARG A 218 -2.64 6.37 -9.84
C ARG A 218 -1.61 6.99 -10.79
N HIS A 219 -0.99 6.18 -11.63
CA HIS A 219 -0.02 6.57 -12.66
C HIS A 219 -0.62 6.77 -14.06
N GLY A 220 -1.94 6.95 -14.15
CA GLY A 220 -2.59 7.43 -15.38
C GLY A 220 -2.96 6.37 -16.42
N THR A 221 -2.86 5.07 -16.09
CA THR A 221 -3.22 4.00 -17.05
C THR A 221 -4.69 4.12 -17.51
N PRO A 222 -4.96 4.25 -18.81
CA PRO A 222 -6.33 4.38 -19.31
C PRO A 222 -7.07 3.03 -19.29
N GLY A 223 -8.41 3.07 -19.39
CA GLY A 223 -9.25 1.89 -19.64
C GLY A 223 -9.94 1.29 -18.40
N ILE A 224 -10.27 -0.02 -18.48
CA ILE A 224 -11.15 -0.71 -17.54
C ILE A 224 -10.55 -0.73 -16.12
N LYS A 225 -11.36 -0.31 -15.13
CA LYS A 225 -11.02 -0.29 -13.70
C LYS A 225 -11.22 -1.64 -13.01
N ASN A 226 -12.04 -2.53 -13.59
CA ASN A 226 -12.29 -3.85 -13.03
C ASN A 226 -11.54 -4.92 -13.84
N TRP A 227 -10.33 -5.25 -13.42
CA TRP A 227 -9.51 -6.29 -14.07
C TRP A 227 -10.04 -7.70 -13.80
N GLY A 228 -10.96 -7.87 -12.84
CA GLY A 228 -11.69 -9.11 -12.62
C GLY A 228 -12.44 -9.58 -13.87
N MET A 229 -12.92 -8.66 -14.70
CA MET A 229 -13.63 -8.97 -15.97
C MET A 229 -12.70 -9.26 -17.15
N LEU A 230 -11.39 -9.04 -17.03
CA LEU A 230 -10.45 -9.34 -18.10
C LEU A 230 -10.23 -10.85 -18.18
N ALA A 231 -10.25 -11.39 -19.40
CA ALA A 231 -9.76 -12.74 -19.62
C ALA A 231 -8.25 -12.78 -19.34
N ALA A 232 -7.76 -13.91 -18.83
CA ALA A 232 -6.32 -14.16 -18.87
C ALA A 232 -5.86 -14.16 -20.33
N ALA A 233 -4.60 -13.78 -20.57
CA ALA A 233 -4.02 -13.87 -21.90
C ALA A 233 -4.02 -15.34 -22.33
N ASN A 234 -4.64 -15.64 -23.47
CA ASN A 234 -4.81 -17.02 -23.94
C ASN A 234 -3.51 -17.59 -24.57
N ASP A 235 -2.63 -16.73 -25.09
CA ASP A 235 -1.29 -17.10 -25.54
C ASP A 235 -0.34 -17.19 -24.34
N THR A 236 -0.33 -18.35 -23.70
CA THR A 236 0.68 -18.71 -22.68
C THR A 236 1.72 -19.68 -23.22
N GLU A 237 1.66 -20.03 -24.51
CA GLU A 237 2.69 -20.82 -25.18
C GLU A 237 4.01 -20.04 -25.15
N GLY A 238 4.97 -20.50 -24.35
CA GLY A 238 6.27 -19.84 -24.11
C GLY A 238 6.42 -19.13 -22.75
N VAL A 239 5.41 -19.19 -21.87
CA VAL A 239 5.52 -18.66 -20.50
C VAL A 239 6.18 -19.70 -19.57
N ASP A 240 7.41 -19.43 -19.16
CA ASP A 240 8.16 -20.27 -18.19
C ASP A 240 8.19 -19.61 -16.80
N ILE A 241 7.09 -19.80 -16.05
CA ILE A 241 6.97 -19.31 -14.66
C ILE A 241 8.11 -19.78 -13.75
N PRO A 242 8.48 -21.08 -13.72
CA PRO A 242 9.64 -21.53 -12.95
C PRO A 242 10.88 -20.68 -13.17
N GLU A 243 11.23 -20.43 -14.43
CA GLU A 243 12.43 -19.69 -14.79
C GLU A 243 12.31 -18.21 -14.41
N TYR A 244 11.15 -17.58 -14.62
CA TYR A 244 10.92 -16.20 -14.16
C TYR A 244 11.02 -16.05 -12.64
N LEU A 245 10.46 -16.98 -11.88
CA LEU A 245 10.59 -16.99 -10.42
C LEU A 245 12.05 -17.17 -10.01
N LYS A 246 12.80 -18.06 -10.67
CA LYS A 246 14.21 -18.30 -10.38
C LYS A 246 15.08 -17.06 -10.66
N GLN A 247 14.75 -16.26 -11.67
CA GLN A 247 15.49 -15.05 -12.02
C GLN A 247 15.18 -13.89 -11.07
N LEU A 248 13.90 -13.60 -10.78
CA LEU A 248 13.51 -12.41 -10.02
C LEU A 248 13.43 -12.61 -8.50
N LYS A 249 12.93 -13.77 -8.06
CA LYS A 249 12.60 -13.99 -6.64
C LYS A 249 13.81 -13.87 -5.70
N PRO A 250 15.03 -14.35 -6.02
CA PRO A 250 16.15 -14.28 -5.09
C PRO A 250 16.48 -12.85 -4.63
N GLN A 251 16.49 -11.90 -5.56
CA GLN A 251 16.80 -10.51 -5.25
C GLN A 251 15.67 -9.81 -4.50
N ILE A 252 14.42 -10.09 -4.90
CA ILE A 252 13.23 -9.62 -4.18
C ILE A 252 13.21 -10.16 -2.74
N GLU A 253 13.62 -11.42 -2.53
CA GLU A 253 13.72 -12.02 -1.20
C GLU A 253 14.83 -11.36 -0.37
N GLU A 254 16.02 -11.13 -0.95
CA GLU A 254 17.11 -10.43 -0.29
C GLU A 254 16.68 -9.04 0.17
N PHE A 255 15.99 -8.30 -0.70
CA PHE A 255 15.40 -7.01 -0.36
C PHE A 255 14.42 -7.12 0.82
N PHE A 256 13.46 -8.06 0.78
CA PHE A 256 12.50 -8.24 1.86
C PHE A 256 13.13 -8.61 3.19
N VAL A 257 14.20 -9.42 3.18
CA VAL A 257 14.98 -9.74 4.37
C VAL A 257 15.65 -8.48 4.92
N LEU A 258 16.24 -7.65 4.05
CA LEU A 258 16.91 -6.41 4.46
C LEU A 258 15.95 -5.42 5.15
N ILE A 259 14.73 -5.26 4.60
CA ILE A 259 13.72 -4.34 5.16
C ILE A 259 12.86 -4.98 6.26
N GLY A 260 13.11 -6.25 6.61
CA GLY A 260 12.37 -6.97 7.66
C GLY A 260 10.88 -7.22 7.35
N LEU A 261 10.46 -7.21 6.08
CA LEU A 261 9.08 -7.51 5.70
C LEU A 261 8.90 -9.03 5.60
N GLU A 262 8.51 -9.68 6.69
CA GLU A 262 8.37 -11.14 6.76
C GLU A 262 6.97 -11.66 6.38
N ASP A 263 5.94 -10.81 6.50
CA ASP A 263 4.56 -11.19 6.21
C ASP A 263 4.36 -11.49 4.71
N PRO A 264 4.00 -12.72 4.32
CA PRO A 264 3.84 -13.06 2.90
C PRO A 264 2.74 -12.27 2.20
N LEU A 265 1.68 -11.87 2.92
CA LEU A 265 0.61 -11.06 2.32
C LEU A 265 1.10 -9.63 2.05
N GLY A 266 1.84 -9.03 2.98
CA GLY A 266 2.54 -7.77 2.79
C GLY A 266 3.51 -7.82 1.61
N ARG A 267 4.32 -8.88 1.49
CA ARG A 267 5.20 -9.09 0.33
C ARG A 267 4.44 -9.16 -0.99
N ALA A 268 3.33 -9.91 -1.02
CA ALA A 268 2.47 -9.99 -2.20
C ALA A 268 1.92 -8.61 -2.59
N VAL A 269 1.49 -7.80 -1.61
CA VAL A 269 0.98 -6.43 -1.81
C VAL A 269 2.07 -5.52 -2.38
N SER A 270 3.29 -5.51 -1.82
CA SER A 270 4.42 -4.72 -2.34
C SER A 270 4.70 -5.02 -3.81
N ILE A 271 4.74 -6.31 -4.18
CA ILE A 271 4.99 -6.70 -5.57
C ILE A 271 3.79 -6.38 -6.46
N ALA A 272 2.56 -6.57 -5.98
CA ALA A 272 1.36 -6.22 -6.73
C ALA A 272 1.30 -4.71 -7.04
N LYS A 273 1.76 -3.85 -6.13
CA LYS A 273 1.96 -2.43 -6.43
C LYS A 273 3.01 -2.26 -7.53
N ALA A 274 4.18 -2.89 -7.42
CA ALA A 274 5.22 -2.81 -8.45
C ALA A 274 4.69 -3.23 -9.84
N VAL A 275 3.89 -4.30 -9.91
CA VAL A 275 3.18 -4.71 -11.14
C VAL A 275 2.27 -3.62 -11.67
N GLY A 276 1.43 -3.03 -10.81
CA GLY A 276 0.53 -1.94 -11.20
C GLY A 276 1.28 -0.72 -11.74
N ARG A 277 2.42 -0.36 -11.12
CA ARG A 277 3.29 0.73 -11.57
C ARG A 277 3.95 0.39 -12.90
N MET A 278 4.48 -0.82 -13.07
CA MET A 278 5.07 -1.27 -14.35
C MET A 278 4.05 -1.31 -15.48
N VAL A 279 2.81 -1.70 -15.21
CA VAL A 279 1.72 -1.59 -16.20
C VAL A 279 1.55 -0.14 -16.67
N ALA A 280 1.64 0.84 -15.77
CA ALA A 280 1.55 2.24 -16.16
C ALA A 280 2.76 2.71 -16.96
N VAL A 281 3.98 2.46 -16.47
CA VAL A 281 5.25 2.83 -17.12
C VAL A 281 5.29 2.31 -18.56
N ILE A 282 4.97 1.03 -18.76
CA ILE A 282 5.08 0.38 -20.07
C ILE A 282 3.97 0.82 -21.05
N THR A 283 2.83 1.33 -20.56
CA THR A 283 1.64 1.56 -21.39
C THR A 283 1.25 3.03 -21.58
N VAL A 284 1.71 3.93 -20.70
CA VAL A 284 1.31 5.35 -20.68
C VAL A 284 2.38 6.27 -21.26
N GLU A 285 3.67 5.90 -21.17
CA GLU A 285 4.75 6.75 -21.67
C GLU A 285 4.67 6.95 -23.20
N ASP A 286 5.28 8.03 -23.72
CA ASP A 286 5.18 8.53 -25.10
C ASP A 286 5.52 7.49 -26.20
N VAL A 287 6.02 6.31 -25.82
CA VAL A 287 6.37 5.17 -26.68
C VAL A 287 5.74 3.86 -26.16
N GLY A 288 4.53 3.91 -25.57
CA GLY A 288 3.86 2.77 -24.94
C GLY A 288 4.07 1.47 -25.71
N GLN A 289 4.87 0.57 -25.14
CA GLN A 289 5.40 -0.60 -25.85
C GLN A 289 4.31 -1.67 -26.04
N ILE A 290 3.30 -1.64 -25.18
CA ILE A 290 2.21 -2.61 -25.13
C ILE A 290 0.89 -1.87 -24.94
N HIS A 291 -0.17 -2.34 -25.59
CA HIS A 291 -1.50 -1.80 -25.36
C HIS A 291 -1.97 -2.06 -23.91
N PRO A 292 -2.57 -1.07 -23.20
CA PRO A 292 -2.98 -1.21 -21.80
C PRO A 292 -3.80 -2.47 -21.49
N SER A 293 -4.76 -2.84 -22.34
CA SER A 293 -5.58 -4.05 -22.11
C SER A 293 -4.75 -5.36 -22.12
N ILE A 294 -3.67 -5.41 -22.90
CA ILE A 294 -2.78 -6.58 -22.98
C ILE A 294 -1.92 -6.64 -21.71
N ALA A 295 -1.29 -5.54 -21.32
CA ALA A 295 -0.49 -5.44 -20.09
C ALA A 295 -1.28 -5.87 -18.84
N LYS A 296 -2.54 -5.41 -18.72
CA LYS A 296 -3.45 -5.80 -17.63
C LYS A 296 -3.77 -7.29 -17.63
N SER A 297 -3.98 -7.87 -18.82
CA SER A 297 -4.26 -9.30 -18.97
C SER A 297 -3.02 -10.14 -18.65
N LEU A 298 -1.82 -9.68 -19.02
CA LEU A 298 -0.54 -10.31 -18.68
C LEU A 298 -0.29 -10.30 -17.16
N ALA A 299 -0.51 -9.17 -16.49
CA ALA A 299 -0.41 -9.08 -15.03
C ALA A 299 -1.31 -10.10 -14.33
N LYS A 300 -2.60 -10.16 -14.74
CA LYS A 300 -3.54 -11.16 -14.20
C LYS A 300 -3.09 -12.60 -14.48
N THR A 301 -2.57 -12.86 -15.67
CA THR A 301 -2.09 -14.19 -16.07
C THR A 301 -0.89 -14.61 -15.24
N GLY A 302 0.11 -13.73 -15.09
CA GLY A 302 1.28 -13.97 -14.25
C GLY A 302 0.88 -14.31 -12.82
N MET A 303 0.01 -13.49 -12.20
CA MET A 303 -0.48 -13.74 -10.84
C MET A 303 -1.15 -15.11 -10.69
N ILE A 304 -2.06 -15.48 -11.61
CA ILE A 304 -2.75 -16.77 -11.57
C ILE A 304 -1.77 -17.93 -11.74
N LEU A 305 -0.81 -17.82 -12.66
CA LEU A 305 0.14 -18.90 -12.91
C LEU A 305 1.19 -19.02 -11.79
N GLY A 306 1.65 -17.89 -11.23
CA GLY A 306 2.55 -17.85 -10.08
C GLY A 306 1.95 -18.50 -8.83
N ALA A 307 0.67 -18.27 -8.56
CA ALA A 307 -0.06 -18.91 -7.46
C ALA A 307 -0.19 -20.44 -7.61
N LYS A 308 -0.11 -20.96 -8.84
CA LYS A 308 -0.08 -22.40 -9.13
C LYS A 308 1.30 -23.02 -8.93
N TYR A 309 2.37 -22.24 -9.06
CA TYR A 309 3.74 -22.73 -8.90
C TYR A 309 4.09 -22.86 -7.41
N ARG A 310 3.67 -23.99 -6.85
CA ARG A 310 3.78 -24.36 -5.44
C ARG A 310 5.02 -25.22 -5.14
N GLU A 311 5.75 -25.67 -6.15
CA GLU A 311 6.82 -26.65 -5.93
C GLU A 311 8.09 -26.02 -5.33
N GLU A 312 8.51 -26.63 -4.22
CA GLU A 312 9.79 -26.48 -3.49
C GLU A 312 9.95 -25.32 -2.47
N ALA A 313 8.90 -24.93 -1.76
CA ALA A 313 9.09 -24.46 -0.38
C ALA A 313 9.40 -25.66 0.54
N LYS A 314 10.58 -26.27 0.37
CA LYS A 314 11.11 -27.17 1.40
C LYS A 314 11.41 -26.32 2.63
N ALA A 315 10.82 -26.72 3.75
CA ALA A 315 11.10 -26.22 5.09
C ALA A 315 12.60 -26.27 5.42
#